data_AF-F4YBX7-F1
#
_entry.id   AF-F4YBX7-F1
#
_cell.length_a   1.000
_cell.length_b   1.000
_cell.length_c   1.000
_cell.angle_alpha   90.00
_cell.angle_beta   90.00
_cell.angle_gamma   90.00
#
_symmetry.space_group_name_H-M   'P 1'
#
loop_
_entity.id
_entity.type
_entity.pdbx_description
1 polymer ?
#
loop_
_entity_poly.entity_id
_entity_poly.type
_entity_poly.pdbx_seq_one_letter_code
_entity_poly.pdbx_strand_id
1 'polypeptide(L)'
;MLITSILKMSTSAFILLGLTSFFTAAYCLYMYTSMHHGPLMLTSNPIPQFKVKDLTLMTMHLVPTILIILKPELITSWSWWHKKTMTLNCKFD
;
A
#
# COMPACT_ATOMS: atom_id res chain seq x y z
N MET A 1 7.36 -4.28 11.25
CA MET A 1 7.37 -5.21 12.40
C MET A 1 5.99 -5.81 12.64
N LEU A 2 5.49 -6.59 11.69
CA LEU A 2 4.19 -7.26 11.83
C LEU A 2 4.33 -8.74 11.45
N ILE A 3 4.94 -9.01 10.28
CA ILE A 3 5.30 -10.37 9.87
C ILE A 3 6.18 -11.07 10.92
N THR A 4 7.16 -10.36 11.50
CA THR A 4 8.07 -10.87 12.54
C THR A 4 7.33 -11.26 13.82
N SER A 5 6.28 -10.53 14.20
CA SER A 5 5.49 -10.80 15.39
C SER A 5 4.57 -12.01 15.20
N ILE A 6 3.97 -12.14 14.01
CA ILE A 6 3.12 -13.29 13.67
C ILE A 6 3.93 -14.58 13.63
N LEU A 7 5.14 -14.54 13.05
CA LEU A 7 6.04 -15.70 12.99
C LEU A 7 6.54 -16.14 14.37
N LYS A 8 6.66 -15.22 15.34
CA LYS A 8 6.98 -15.55 16.73
C LYS A 8 5.84 -16.25 17.44
N MET A 9 4.59 -15.93 17.10
CA MET A 9 3.41 -16.50 17.73
C MET A 9 3.06 -17.89 17.17
N SER A 10 3.23 -18.11 15.85
CA SER A 10 3.01 -19.41 15.23
C SER A 10 3.86 -19.59 13.98
N THR A 11 4.67 -20.64 13.95
CA THR A 11 5.51 -20.99 12.79
C THR A 11 4.70 -21.55 11.62
N SER A 12 3.53 -22.16 11.88
CA SER A 12 2.66 -22.69 10.82
C SER A 12 2.01 -21.59 9.97
N ALA A 13 1.91 -20.37 10.48
CA ALA A 13 1.35 -19.23 9.77
C ALA A 13 2.21 -18.76 8.58
N PHE A 14 3.50 -19.16 8.50
CA PHE A 14 4.41 -18.73 7.43
C PHE A 14 3.93 -19.15 6.04
N ILE A 15 3.47 -20.40 5.89
CA ILE A 15 3.01 -20.95 4.61
C ILE A 15 1.78 -20.19 4.12
N LEU A 16 0.83 -19.93 5.04
CA LEU A 16 -0.39 -19.20 4.73
C LEU A 16 -0.09 -17.75 4.34
N LEU A 17 0.79 -17.07 5.06
CA LEU A 17 1.25 -15.71 4.72
C LEU A 17 1.90 -15.66 3.33
N GLY A 18 2.77 -16.60 3.01
CA GLY A 18 3.38 -16.72 1.68
C GLY A 18 2.34 -16.92 0.57
N LEU A 19 1.38 -17.82 0.78
CA LEU A 19 0.27 -18.05 -0.15
C LEU A 19 -0.56 -16.79 -0.37
N THR A 20 -0.92 -16.07 0.69
CA THR A 20 -1.70 -14.82 0.54
C THR A 20 -0.96 -13.79 -0.31
N SER A 21 0.35 -13.59 -0.06
CA SER A 21 1.17 -12.67 -0.86
C SER A 21 1.27 -13.09 -2.33
N PHE A 22 1.38 -14.40 -2.59
CA PHE A 22 1.43 -14.93 -3.96
C PHE A 22 0.12 -14.69 -4.70
N PHE A 23 -1.03 -14.99 -4.08
CA PHE A 23 -2.34 -14.74 -4.68
C PHE A 23 -2.59 -13.26 -4.96
N THR A 24 -2.19 -12.36 -4.05
CA THR A 24 -2.29 -10.91 -4.28
C THR A 24 -1.48 -10.49 -5.51
N ALA A 25 -0.24 -10.95 -5.63
CA ALA A 25 0.61 -10.63 -6.78
C ALA A 25 0.06 -11.19 -8.09
N ALA A 26 -0.43 -12.44 -8.08
CA ALA A 26 -1.04 -13.08 -9.25
C ALA A 26 -2.29 -12.34 -9.73
N TYR A 27 -3.16 -11.90 -8.81
CA TYR A 27 -4.34 -11.10 -9.12
C TYR A 27 -3.96 -9.73 -9.72
N CYS A 28 -2.99 -9.03 -9.15
CA CYS A 28 -2.50 -7.76 -9.69
C CYS A 28 -1.94 -7.93 -11.11
N LEU A 29 -1.16 -8.98 -11.37
CA LEU A 29 -0.61 -9.26 -12.69
C LEU A 29 -1.71 -9.57 -13.71
N TYR A 30 -2.70 -10.37 -13.34
CA TYR A 30 -3.87 -10.67 -14.17
C TYR A 30 -4.64 -9.40 -14.55
N MET A 31 -4.93 -8.55 -13.57
CA MET A 31 -5.63 -7.28 -13.77
C MET A 31 -4.83 -6.31 -14.64
N TYR A 32 -3.51 -6.22 -14.43
CA TYR A 32 -2.65 -5.38 -15.27
C TYR A 32 -2.66 -5.85 -16.73
N THR A 33 -2.52 -7.16 -16.93
CA THR A 33 -2.48 -7.76 -18.28
C THR A 33 -3.81 -7.58 -19.00
N SER A 34 -4.95 -7.80 -18.32
CA SER A 34 -6.27 -7.64 -18.94
C SER A 34 -6.60 -6.20 -19.32
N MET A 35 -6.14 -5.21 -18.54
CA MET A 35 -6.39 -3.79 -18.81
C MET A 35 -5.44 -3.18 -19.87
N HIS A 36 -4.18 -3.62 -19.93
CA HIS A 36 -3.17 -3.03 -20.80
C HIS A 36 -2.86 -3.83 -22.08
N HIS A 37 -3.10 -5.14 -22.09
CA HIS A 37 -2.83 -6.03 -23.24
C HIS A 37 -4.10 -6.61 -23.88
N GLY A 38 -5.29 -6.26 -23.36
CA GLY A 38 -6.56 -6.69 -23.92
C GLY A 38 -6.85 -6.08 -25.31
N PRO A 39 -7.63 -6.75 -26.17
CA PRO A 39 -8.04 -6.19 -27.45
C PRO A 39 -8.89 -4.94 -27.25
N LEU A 40 -8.42 -3.81 -27.77
CA LEU A 40 -9.19 -2.56 -27.83
C LEU A 40 -10.43 -2.81 -28.69
N MET A 41 -11.63 -2.62 -28.12
CA MET A 41 -12.87 -2.84 -28.86
C MET A 41 -12.87 -2.01 -30.15
N LEU A 42 -13.09 -2.64 -31.31
CA LEU A 42 -13.07 -1.99 -32.63
C LEU A 42 -14.12 -0.86 -32.79
N THR A 43 -15.15 -0.84 -31.92
CA THR A 43 -16.18 0.21 -31.85
C THR A 43 -15.82 1.34 -30.87
N SER A 44 -14.73 1.20 -30.10
CA SER A 44 -14.31 2.24 -29.17
C SER A 44 -13.64 3.39 -29.92
N ASN A 45 -14.09 4.61 -29.63
CA ASN A 45 -13.48 5.84 -30.15
C ASN A 45 -11.99 5.88 -29.75
N PRO A 46 -11.03 6.02 -30.69
CA PRO A 46 -9.60 6.02 -30.39
C PRO A 46 -9.13 7.23 -29.57
N ILE A 47 -10.03 8.14 -29.19
CA ILE A 47 -9.69 9.29 -28.35
C ILE A 47 -9.44 8.78 -26.92
N PRO A 48 -8.20 8.91 -26.40
CA PRO A 48 -7.91 8.59 -25.01
C PRO A 48 -8.73 9.51 -24.10
N GLN A 49 -9.75 8.96 -23.44
CA GLN A 49 -10.62 9.65 -22.50
C GLN A 49 -9.95 9.91 -21.14
N PHE A 50 -8.69 10.34 -21.15
CA PHE A 50 -7.94 10.72 -19.96
C PHE A 50 -8.31 12.15 -19.56
N LYS A 51 -9.11 12.29 -18.51
CA LYS A 51 -9.36 13.60 -17.90
C LYS A 51 -8.14 13.98 -17.07
N VAL A 52 -7.63 15.19 -17.26
CA VAL A 52 -6.51 15.76 -16.47
C VAL A 52 -6.80 15.70 -14.96
N LYS A 53 -8.07 15.85 -14.57
CA LYS A 53 -8.56 15.77 -13.18
C LYS A 53 -8.22 14.43 -12.53
N ASP A 54 -8.45 13.34 -13.26
CA ASP A 54 -8.27 11.97 -12.76
C ASP A 54 -6.78 11.62 -12.70
N LEU A 55 -5.99 12.11 -13.66
CA LEU A 55 -4.53 11.97 -13.63
C LEU A 55 -3.91 12.69 -12.42
N THR A 56 -4.28 13.95 -12.17
CA THR A 56 -3.77 14.69 -11.02
C THR A 56 -4.16 14.01 -9.70
N LEU A 57 -5.39 13.49 -9.60
CA LEU A 57 -5.85 12.76 -8.42
C LEU A 57 -5.03 11.48 -8.17
N MET A 58 -4.69 10.72 -9.23
CA MET A 58 -3.80 9.56 -9.10
C MET A 58 -2.37 9.97 -8.69
N THR A 59 -1.82 11.04 -9.27
CA THR A 59 -0.48 11.52 -8.89
C THR A 59 -0.42 11.98 -7.43
N MET A 60 -1.46 12.66 -6.93
CA MET A 60 -1.55 13.10 -5.54
C MET A 60 -1.61 11.94 -4.54
N HIS A 61 -2.11 10.77 -4.94
CA HIS A 61 -2.07 9.56 -4.09
C HIS A 61 -0.74 8.81 -4.23
N LEU A 62 -0.11 8.82 -5.40
CA LEU A 62 1.15 8.13 -5.64
C LEU A 62 2.32 8.77 -4.87
N VAL A 63 2.40 10.11 -4.87
CA VAL A 63 3.45 10.89 -4.18
C VAL A 63 3.59 10.53 -2.70
N PRO A 64 2.54 10.58 -1.85
CA PRO A 64 2.66 10.26 -0.44
C PRO A 64 2.99 8.78 -0.21
N THR A 65 2.48 7.88 -1.05
CA THR A 65 2.74 6.44 -0.95
C THR A 65 4.23 6.15 -1.17
N ILE A 66 4.84 6.75 -2.20
CA ILE A 66 6.27 6.59 -2.49
C ILE A 66 7.13 7.23 -1.39
N LEU A 67 6.74 8.40 -0.90
CA LEU A 67 7.44 9.09 0.19
C LEU A 67 7.50 8.23 1.47
N ILE A 68 6.39 7.57 1.83
CA ILE A 68 6.30 6.68 2.99
C ILE A 68 7.18 5.44 2.82
N ILE A 69 7.24 4.86 1.61
CA ILE A 69 8.07 3.68 1.34
C ILE A 69 9.57 4.02 1.45
N LEU A 70 9.98 5.19 0.96
CA LEU A 70 11.38 5.64 1.01
C LEU A 70 11.84 6.02 2.43
N LYS A 71 10.96 6.61 3.23
CA LYS A 71 11.27 7.03 4.62
C LYS A 71 10.15 6.59 5.58
N PRO A 72 10.15 5.32 6.01
CA PRO A 72 9.15 4.82 6.96
C PRO A 72 9.26 5.49 8.34
N GLU A 73 10.37 6.17 8.62
CA GLU A 73 10.64 6.93 9.84
C GLU A 73 9.65 8.08 10.08
N LEU A 74 9.05 8.63 9.01
CA LEU A 74 8.07 9.71 9.14
C LEU A 74 6.86 9.30 9.98
N ILE A 75 6.38 8.07 9.83
CA ILE A 75 5.21 7.56 10.57
C ILE A 75 5.58 7.18 12.00
N THR A 76 6.76 6.59 12.20
CA THR A 76 7.21 6.17 13.54
C THR A 76 7.61 7.34 14.42
N SER A 77 8.11 8.44 13.84
CA SER A 77 8.40 9.67 14.58
C SER A 77 7.15 10.27 15.23
N TRP A 78 6.03 10.27 14.50
CA TRP A 78 4.75 10.79 15.01
C TRP A 78 4.15 9.90 16.10
N SER A 79 4.16 8.57 15.91
CA SER A 79 3.65 7.65 16.93
C SER A 79 4.50 7.66 18.21
N TRP A 80 5.82 7.85 18.07
CA TRP A 80 6.71 8.05 19.22
C TRP A 80 6.41 9.37 19.94
N TRP A 81 6.17 10.46 19.21
CA TRP A 81 5.83 11.75 19.80
C TRP A 81 4.52 11.67 20.61
N HIS A 82 3.48 11.04 20.07
CA HIS A 82 2.22 10.82 20.79
C HIS A 82 2.37 9.92 22.02
N LYS A 83 3.23 8.90 21.95
CA LYS A 83 3.50 8.05 23.12
C LYS A 83 4.26 8.81 24.20
N LYS A 84 5.19 9.69 23.80
CA LYS A 84 5.99 10.52 24.72
C LYS A 84 5.13 11.54 25.46
N THR A 85 4.15 12.16 24.80
CA THR A 85 3.22 13.12 25.44
C THR A 85 2.32 12.43 26.48
N MET A 86 1.84 11.21 26.20
CA MET A 86 1.08 10.43 27.19
C MET A 86 1.93 10.00 28.40
N THR A 87 3.18 9.60 28.20
CA THR A 87 4.07 9.24 29.33
C THR A 87 4.48 10.44 30.18
N LEU A 88 4.53 11.65 29.62
CA LEU A 88 4.82 12.87 30.37
C LEU A 88 3.61 13.29 31.21
N ASN A 89 2.39 13.28 30.66
CA ASN A 89 1.18 13.58 31.45
C ASN A 89 1.02 12.62 32.64
N CYS A 90 1.28 11.32 32.46
CA CYS A 90 1.19 10.33 33.54
C CYS A 90 2.29 10.44 34.61
N LYS A 91 3.30 11.32 34.43
CA LYS A 91 4.39 11.55 35.39
C LYS A 91 4.15 12.82 36.25
N PHE A 92 3.16 13.64 35.88
CA PHE A 92 2.82 14.90 36.56
C PHE A 92 1.51 14.83 37.37
N ASP A 93 0.85 13.67 37.39
CA ASP A 93 -0.16 13.26 38.39
C ASP A 93 0.49 12.31 39.42
#